data_AF-A0A0D6DWG6-F1
#
_entry.id   AF-A0A0D6DWG6-F1
#
_cell.length_a   1.000
_cell.length_b   1.000
_cell.length_c   1.000
_cell.angle_alpha   90.00
_cell.angle_beta   90.00
_cell.angle_gamma   90.00
#
_symmetry.space_group_name_H-M   'P 1'
#
loop_
_entity.id
_entity.type
_entity.pdbx_description
1 polymer ?
#
loop_
_entity_poly.entity_id
_entity_poly.type
_entity_poly.pdbx_seq_one_letter_code
_entity_poly.pdbx_strand_id
1 'polypeptide(L)'
;MPKIVREDDDFSSFIWKDLSRDALAFVHAHYFSDEMTVDDYIKTYYSNKIRYFKEEADRLFEEAKETCLVAGTFPEALNDVWTRQVIKKSDSPSENKVKSLFSQTNSIDKNAVERSNLTQKMKQIENELDDLAGLSRNFEENNLEFIRSTQSLLHVSDELTNRTAHHDKKEAYQEQATFYELQQTLAYYVNRQNDTLNEKARIAKINKEDCLEKLYQERNKLAW
;
A
#
# COMPACT_ATOMS: atom_id res chain seq x y z
N MET A 1 19.37 15.83 2.03
CA MET A 1 18.89 16.04 0.65
C MET A 1 18.02 14.84 0.27
N PRO A 2 16.70 15.01 0.11
CA PRO A 2 15.85 13.91 -0.35
C PRO A 2 16.24 13.53 -1.79
N LYS A 3 16.25 12.22 -2.08
CA LYS A 3 16.53 11.67 -3.41
C LYS A 3 15.27 11.82 -4.27
N ILE A 4 15.39 12.57 -5.36
CA ILE A 4 14.35 12.73 -6.40
C ILE A 4 14.18 11.40 -7.15
N VAL A 5 12.96 10.90 -7.25
CA VAL A 5 12.57 9.87 -8.23
C VAL A 5 11.85 10.61 -9.37
N ARG A 6 12.20 10.32 -10.62
CA ARG A 6 11.74 11.05 -11.81
C ARG A 6 10.23 10.90 -12.03
N GLU A 7 9.64 11.94 -12.61
CA GLU A 7 8.28 11.97 -13.17
C GLU A 7 8.08 10.81 -14.17
N ASP A 8 7.07 9.98 -13.91
CA ASP A 8 6.34 9.24 -14.93
C ASP A 8 5.00 9.96 -15.17
N ASP A 9 4.55 9.95 -16.42
CA ASP A 9 3.50 10.79 -17.04
C ASP A 9 2.06 10.63 -16.50
N ASP A 10 1.86 10.38 -15.21
CA ASP A 10 0.54 10.48 -14.58
C ASP A 10 0.63 11.25 -13.27
N PHE A 11 -0.17 12.31 -13.15
CA PHE A 11 -0.21 13.29 -12.07
C PHE A 11 -0.71 12.73 -10.70
N SER A 12 -0.35 11.50 -10.31
CA SER A 12 -1.00 10.83 -9.17
C SER A 12 -0.10 10.26 -8.08
N SER A 13 1.23 10.26 -8.18
CA SER A 13 2.03 9.74 -7.05
C SER A 13 3.44 10.36 -6.96
N PHE A 14 3.55 11.38 -6.12
CA PHE A 14 4.86 11.77 -5.60
C PHE A 14 5.13 10.92 -4.36
N ILE A 15 5.90 9.85 -4.52
CA ILE A 15 6.33 9.05 -3.38
C ILE A 15 7.51 9.77 -2.73
N TRP A 16 7.24 10.51 -1.66
CA TRP A 16 8.30 11.00 -0.79
C TRP A 16 9.08 9.79 -0.28
N LYS A 17 10.41 9.79 -0.41
CA LYS A 17 11.22 8.77 0.28
C LYS A 17 11.01 8.84 1.80
N ASP A 18 10.79 10.06 2.29
CA ASP A 18 10.31 10.41 3.63
C ASP A 18 9.57 11.76 3.49
N LEU A 19 8.40 11.91 4.11
CA LEU A 19 7.67 13.18 4.16
C LEU A 19 8.56 14.30 4.74
N SER A 20 8.39 15.51 4.23
CA SER A 20 9.05 16.70 4.79
C SER A 20 8.51 16.98 6.20
N ARG A 21 9.28 17.69 7.03
CA ARG A 21 8.81 18.09 8.36
C ARG A 21 7.53 18.92 8.31
N ASP A 22 7.40 19.77 7.29
CA ASP A 22 6.22 20.60 7.09
C ASP A 22 5.00 19.74 6.70
N ALA A 23 5.20 18.69 5.90
CA ALA A 23 4.14 17.72 5.57
C ALA A 23 3.74 16.88 6.78
N LEU A 24 4.70 16.44 7.60
CA LEU A 24 4.41 15.73 8.85
C LEU A 24 3.71 16.62 9.88
N ALA A 25 4.08 17.89 9.98
CA ALA A 25 3.40 18.87 10.82
C ALA A 25 1.96 19.12 10.35
N PHE A 26 1.74 19.08 9.03
CA PHE A 26 0.40 19.18 8.45
C PHE A 26 -0.47 17.96 8.77
N VAL A 27 0.05 16.74 8.62
CA VAL A 27 -0.67 15.51 9.04
C VAL A 27 -0.97 15.54 10.53
N HIS A 28 0.01 15.93 11.34
CA HIS A 28 -0.15 16.08 12.79
C HIS A 28 -1.28 17.04 13.14
N ALA A 29 -1.31 18.22 12.53
CA ALA A 29 -2.34 19.22 12.79
C ALA A 29 -3.76 18.72 12.46
N HIS A 30 -3.90 17.85 11.45
CA HIS A 30 -5.19 17.34 10.99
C HIS A 30 -5.71 16.13 11.76
N TYR A 31 -4.81 15.28 12.28
CA TYR A 31 -5.22 13.98 12.84
C TYR A 31 -4.72 13.71 14.26
N PHE A 32 -3.63 14.34 14.69
CA PHE A 32 -2.89 13.94 15.89
C PHE A 32 -2.59 15.10 16.85
N SER A 33 -3.18 16.28 16.61
CA SER A 33 -2.93 17.51 17.38
C SER A 33 -3.38 17.40 18.83
N ASP A 34 -4.42 16.60 19.09
CA ASP A 34 -4.95 16.34 20.43
C ASP A 34 -4.23 15.20 21.17
N GLU A 35 -3.47 14.36 20.45
CA GLU A 35 -2.91 13.11 20.99
C GLU A 35 -1.44 13.22 21.38
N MET A 36 -0.65 14.00 20.64
CA MET A 36 0.78 14.14 20.88
C MET A 36 1.30 15.48 20.38
N THR A 37 2.54 15.81 20.74
CA THR A 37 3.20 16.99 20.18
C THR A 37 3.69 16.71 18.76
N VAL A 38 3.80 17.76 17.95
CA VAL A 38 4.33 17.66 16.58
C VAL A 38 5.75 17.10 16.56
N ASP A 39 6.57 17.43 17.56
CA ASP A 39 7.93 16.94 17.69
C ASP A 39 7.97 15.44 18.01
N ASP A 40 7.07 14.95 18.88
CA ASP A 40 6.95 13.53 19.19
C ASP A 40 6.44 12.72 17.99
N TYR A 41 5.50 13.28 17.22
CA TYR A 41 5.01 12.68 15.99
C TYR A 41 6.12 12.55 14.94
N ILE A 42 6.84 13.64 14.66
CA ILE A 42 7.97 13.66 13.72
C ILE A 42 9.08 12.70 14.16
N LYS A 43 9.38 12.67 15.47
CA LYS A 43 10.38 11.75 16.02
C LYS A 43 9.95 10.30 15.86
N THR A 44 8.67 10.00 16.04
CA THR A 44 8.12 8.66 15.86
C THR A 44 8.24 8.22 14.40
N TYR A 45 7.89 9.09 13.45
CA TYR A 45 8.02 8.85 12.01
C TYR A 45 9.46 8.48 11.60
N TYR A 46 10.46 9.23 12.05
CA TYR A 46 11.86 8.94 11.70
C TYR A 46 12.50 7.82 12.52
N SER A 47 11.96 7.49 13.71
CA SER A 47 12.50 6.42 14.56
C SER A 47 12.31 5.02 13.96
N ASN A 48 11.34 4.87 13.05
CA ASN A 48 10.95 3.60 12.41
C ASN A 48 10.68 2.46 13.41
N LYS A 49 10.30 2.80 14.65
CA LYS A 49 10.03 1.83 15.72
C LYS A 49 8.66 1.17 15.58
N ILE A 50 7.73 1.83 14.92
CA ILE A 50 6.38 1.34 14.66
C ILE A 50 6.32 0.92 13.20
N ARG A 51 6.08 -0.37 12.97
CA ARG A 51 5.94 -0.95 11.63
C ARG A 51 4.72 -0.32 10.95
N TYR A 52 4.83 0.02 9.66
CA TYR A 52 3.76 0.64 8.86
C TYR A 52 3.41 2.09 9.18
N PHE A 53 4.10 2.73 10.14
CA PHE A 53 3.78 4.10 10.54
C PHE A 53 4.06 5.12 9.44
N LYS A 54 5.06 4.85 8.59
CA LYS A 54 5.40 5.76 7.48
C LYS A 54 4.37 5.68 6.38
N GLU A 55 3.99 4.46 6.01
CA GLU A 55 2.97 4.18 5.01
C GLU A 55 1.61 4.78 5.42
N GLU A 56 1.28 4.71 6.72
CA GLU A 56 0.06 5.32 7.25
C GLU A 56 0.13 6.86 7.28
N ALA A 57 1.28 7.44 7.63
CA ALA A 57 1.47 8.89 7.57
C ALA A 57 1.42 9.43 6.12
N ASP A 58 1.92 8.67 5.14
CA ASP A 58 1.84 8.99 3.73
C ASP A 58 0.38 8.93 3.23
N ARG A 59 -0.38 7.89 3.65
CA ARG A 59 -1.82 7.77 3.37
C ARG A 59 -2.62 8.95 3.93
N LEU A 60 -2.39 9.29 5.20
CA LEU A 60 -3.08 10.40 5.88
C LEU A 60 -2.71 11.77 5.28
N PHE A 61 -1.48 11.93 4.79
CA PHE A 61 -1.10 13.14 4.06
C PHE A 61 -1.92 13.32 2.78
N GLU A 62 -2.08 12.26 1.99
CA GLU A 62 -2.88 12.31 0.75
C GLU A 62 -4.37 12.56 1.05
N GLU A 63 -4.91 11.94 2.11
CA GLU A 63 -6.29 12.13 2.54
C GLU A 63 -6.58 13.58 3.00
N ALA A 64 -5.72 14.15 3.85
CA ALA A 64 -5.84 15.55 4.26
C ALA A 64 -5.61 16.51 3.09
N LYS A 65 -4.70 16.18 2.17
CA LYS A 65 -4.46 16.99 0.97
C LYS A 65 -5.70 17.05 0.08
N GLU A 66 -6.31 15.92 -0.25
CA GLU A 66 -7.51 15.89 -1.08
C GLU A 66 -8.64 16.71 -0.46
N THR A 67 -8.82 16.55 0.86
CA THR A 67 -9.82 17.30 1.64
C THR A 67 -9.55 18.82 1.60
N CYS A 68 -8.31 19.25 1.83
CA CYS A 68 -7.93 20.66 1.82
C CYS A 68 -7.92 21.30 0.43
N LEU A 69 -7.61 20.53 -0.63
CA LEU A 69 -7.69 21.01 -2.02
C LEU A 69 -9.13 21.25 -2.44
N VAL A 70 -10.06 20.36 -2.07
CA VAL A 70 -11.51 20.57 -2.30
C VAL A 70 -12.02 21.78 -1.52
N ALA A 71 -11.53 21.99 -0.30
CA ALA A 71 -11.91 23.13 0.54
C ALA A 71 -11.17 24.44 0.19
N GLY A 72 -10.18 24.42 -0.70
CA GLY A 72 -9.35 25.59 -1.05
C GLY A 72 -8.48 26.11 0.12
N THR A 73 -8.20 25.26 1.12
CA THR A 73 -7.47 25.62 2.36
C THR A 73 -6.09 24.99 2.45
N PHE A 74 -5.61 24.36 1.37
CA PHE A 74 -4.30 23.71 1.36
C PHE A 74 -3.17 24.73 1.60
N PRO A 75 -2.23 24.48 2.54
CA PRO A 75 -1.20 25.44 2.89
C PRO A 75 -0.32 25.84 1.70
N GLU A 76 -0.21 27.15 1.46
CA GLU A 76 0.59 27.70 0.37
C GLU A 76 2.07 27.30 0.48
N ALA A 77 2.61 27.19 1.70
CA ALA A 77 3.97 26.71 1.94
C ALA A 77 4.21 25.28 1.43
N LEU A 78 3.22 24.39 1.55
CA LEU A 78 3.29 23.03 1.02
C LEU A 78 3.06 23.00 -0.49
N ASN A 79 2.18 23.87 -0.98
CA ASN A 79 1.97 24.07 -2.41
C ASN A 79 3.24 24.60 -3.11
N ASP A 80 4.00 25.48 -2.47
CA ASP A 80 5.26 26.04 -2.97
C ASP A 80 6.38 25.00 -2.96
N VAL A 81 6.50 24.18 -1.91
CA VAL A 81 7.46 23.07 -1.87
C VAL A 81 7.15 22.05 -2.96
N TRP A 82 5.86 21.81 -3.22
CA TRP A 82 5.37 20.95 -4.28
C TRP A 82 5.65 21.53 -5.67
N THR A 83 5.29 22.78 -5.91
CA THR A 83 5.42 23.45 -7.23
C THR A 83 6.85 23.88 -7.57
N ARG A 84 7.71 24.18 -6.58
CA ARG A 84 9.16 24.45 -6.82
C ARG A 84 9.98 23.21 -7.11
N GLN A 85 9.49 22.01 -6.76
CA GLN A 85 10.15 20.74 -7.09
C GLN A 85 9.65 20.12 -8.41
N VAL A 86 8.52 20.60 -8.95
CA VAL A 86 8.18 20.45 -10.36
C VAL A 86 9.09 21.37 -11.16
N ILE A 87 10.28 20.89 -11.53
CA ILE A 87 11.07 21.54 -12.57
C ILE A 87 10.27 21.42 -13.86
N LYS A 88 9.50 22.46 -14.20
CA LYS A 88 9.08 22.62 -15.59
C LYS A 88 10.34 22.59 -16.42
N LYS A 89 10.39 21.70 -17.43
CA LYS A 89 11.48 21.56 -18.42
C LYS A 89 11.96 22.89 -19.02
N SER A 90 11.24 24.00 -18.85
CA SER A 90 11.52 25.32 -19.41
C SER A 90 12.36 26.27 -18.55
N ASP A 91 12.45 26.12 -17.22
CA ASP A 91 12.87 27.26 -16.36
C ASP A 91 14.18 27.05 -15.56
N SER A 92 15.16 26.30 -16.08
CA SER A 92 16.53 26.35 -15.55
C SER A 92 17.37 27.41 -16.29
N PRO A 93 17.90 28.46 -15.63
CA PRO A 93 18.77 29.45 -16.27
C PRO A 93 20.20 28.95 -16.57
N SER A 94 20.46 27.63 -16.51
CA SER A 94 21.83 27.09 -16.60
C SER A 94 22.21 26.51 -17.97
N GLU A 95 21.28 26.43 -18.93
CA GLU A 95 21.54 25.78 -20.23
C GLU A 95 22.32 26.62 -21.26
N ASN A 96 22.45 27.94 -21.06
CA ASN A 96 23.07 28.80 -22.09
C ASN A 96 24.61 28.72 -22.15
N LYS A 97 25.27 27.91 -21.32
CA LYS A 97 26.73 27.67 -21.43
C LYS A 97 27.14 26.30 -21.96
N VAL A 98 26.21 25.36 -22.14
CA VAL A 98 26.52 24.02 -22.67
C VAL A 98 26.00 23.80 -24.10
N LYS A 99 25.07 24.65 -24.57
CA LYS A 99 24.50 24.57 -25.93
C LYS A 99 25.46 24.89 -27.09
N SER A 100 26.72 25.23 -26.83
CA SER A 100 27.72 25.48 -27.89
C SER A 100 28.57 24.25 -28.27
N LEU A 101 28.48 23.13 -27.55
CA LEU A 101 29.37 21.97 -27.79
C LEU A 101 28.64 20.66 -28.17
N PHE A 102 27.31 20.64 -28.13
CA PHE A 102 26.52 19.45 -28.49
C PHE A 102 25.45 19.76 -29.53
N SER A 103 25.84 20.44 -30.62
CA SER A 103 25.12 20.32 -31.89
C SER A 103 25.50 19.00 -32.57
N GLN A 104 25.13 17.89 -31.94
CA GLN A 104 24.96 16.61 -32.63
C GLN A 104 23.55 16.14 -32.30
N THR A 105 22.65 16.46 -33.22
CA THR A 105 21.32 15.87 -33.33
C THR A 105 21.47 14.36 -33.52
N ASN A 106 21.56 13.62 -32.42
CA ASN A 106 21.36 12.19 -32.43
C ASN A 106 19.85 11.97 -32.66
N SER A 107 19.49 11.31 -33.76
CA SER A 107 18.14 10.80 -33.96
C SER A 107 17.78 9.94 -32.75
N ILE A 108 16.76 10.35 -31.98
CA ILE A 108 16.26 9.54 -30.87
C ILE A 108 15.83 8.20 -31.46
N ASP A 109 16.50 7.12 -31.05
CA ASP A 109 16.13 5.77 -31.43
C ASP A 109 14.75 5.44 -30.84
N LYS A 110 13.74 5.42 -31.70
CA LYS A 110 12.36 5.14 -31.32
C LYS A 110 12.21 3.75 -30.71
N ASN A 111 13.01 2.77 -31.17
CA ASN A 111 12.97 1.41 -30.63
C ASN A 111 13.56 1.38 -29.22
N ALA A 112 14.60 2.15 -28.92
CA ALA A 112 15.15 2.27 -27.57
C ALA A 112 14.15 2.87 -26.59
N VAL A 113 13.39 3.91 -27.00
CA VAL A 113 12.34 4.50 -26.18
C VAL A 113 11.21 3.50 -25.92
N GLU A 114 10.74 2.81 -26.95
CA GLU A 114 9.67 1.81 -26.83
C GLU A 114 10.09 0.62 -25.96
N ARG A 115 11.34 0.14 -26.08
CA ARG A 115 11.92 -0.86 -25.17
C ARG A 115 11.91 -0.40 -23.71
N SER A 116 12.25 0.86 -23.46
CA SER A 116 12.24 1.43 -22.11
C SER A 116 10.84 1.42 -21.51
N ASN A 117 9.84 1.87 -22.28
CA ASN A 117 8.44 1.90 -21.85
C ASN A 117 7.89 0.48 -21.57
N LEU A 118 8.19 -0.49 -22.43
CA LEU A 118 7.81 -1.88 -22.20
C LEU A 118 8.47 -2.45 -20.95
N THR A 119 9.77 -2.19 -20.74
CA THR A 119 10.50 -2.64 -19.55
C THR A 119 9.90 -2.07 -18.26
N GLN A 120 9.46 -0.82 -18.29
CA GLN A 120 8.79 -0.19 -17.15
C GLN A 120 7.44 -0.83 -16.84
N LYS A 121 6.61 -1.09 -17.86
CA LYS A 121 5.33 -1.80 -17.69
C LYS A 121 5.51 -3.21 -17.14
N MET A 122 6.52 -3.93 -17.64
CA MET A 122 6.86 -5.27 -17.16
C MET A 122 7.22 -5.22 -15.67
N LYS A 123 8.06 -4.26 -15.26
CA LYS A 123 8.43 -4.07 -13.86
C LYS A 123 7.24 -3.71 -12.97
N GLN A 124 6.30 -2.91 -13.47
CA GLN A 124 5.06 -2.61 -12.74
C GLN A 124 4.24 -3.89 -12.50
N ILE A 125 4.08 -4.73 -13.53
CA ILE A 125 3.35 -6.01 -13.40
C ILE A 125 4.07 -6.99 -12.47
N GLU A 126 5.41 -7.04 -12.50
CA GLU A 126 6.21 -7.84 -11.57
C GLU A 126 5.98 -7.40 -10.11
N ASN A 127 6.00 -6.09 -9.84
CA ASN A 127 5.68 -5.58 -8.50
C ASN A 127 4.26 -5.95 -8.08
N GLU A 128 3.27 -5.81 -8.97
CA GLU A 128 1.88 -6.17 -8.67
C GLU A 128 1.71 -7.68 -8.39
N LEU A 129 2.52 -8.54 -9.02
CA LEU A 129 2.56 -9.98 -8.74
C LEU A 129 3.15 -10.26 -7.36
N ASP A 130 4.22 -9.55 -6.98
CA ASP A 130 4.81 -9.64 -5.64
C ASP A 130 3.84 -9.16 -4.56
N ASP A 131 3.15 -8.05 -4.80
CA ASP A 131 2.12 -7.51 -3.89
C ASP A 131 0.96 -8.50 -3.73
N LEU A 132 0.51 -9.12 -4.83
CA LEU A 132 -0.54 -10.14 -4.79
C LEU A 132 -0.11 -11.35 -3.97
N ALA A 133 1.14 -11.81 -4.13
CA ALA A 133 1.68 -12.92 -3.33
C ALA A 133 1.78 -12.55 -1.85
N GLY A 134 2.20 -11.32 -1.53
CA GLY A 134 2.22 -10.79 -0.18
C GLY A 134 0.83 -10.74 0.45
N LEU A 135 -0.16 -10.25 -0.28
CA LEU A 135 -1.56 -10.17 0.17
C LEU A 135 -2.14 -11.57 0.46
N SER A 136 -1.94 -12.53 -0.45
CA SER A 136 -2.40 -13.91 -0.25
C SER A 136 -1.80 -14.53 1.02
N ARG A 137 -0.50 -14.35 1.25
CA ARG A 137 0.18 -14.85 2.44
C ARG A 137 -0.35 -14.21 3.72
N ASN A 138 -0.47 -12.88 3.75
CA ASN A 138 -0.95 -12.15 4.93
C ASN A 138 -2.39 -12.55 5.28
N PHE A 139 -3.24 -12.76 4.27
CA PHE A 139 -4.61 -13.19 4.50
C PHE A 139 -4.70 -14.61 5.06
N GLU A 140 -3.90 -15.53 4.54
CA GLU A 140 -3.82 -16.90 5.07
C GLU A 140 -3.34 -16.90 6.53
N GLU A 141 -2.29 -16.14 6.84
CA GLU A 141 -1.75 -15.99 8.20
C GLU A 141 -2.80 -15.38 9.16
N ASN A 142 -3.48 -14.30 8.75
CA ASN A 142 -4.53 -13.66 9.56
C ASN A 142 -5.72 -14.59 9.81
N ASN A 143 -6.15 -15.37 8.82
CA ASN A 143 -7.26 -16.31 8.99
C ASN A 143 -6.88 -17.49 9.90
N LEU A 144 -5.64 -17.98 9.81
CA LEU A 144 -5.13 -18.99 10.75
C LEU A 144 -5.11 -18.46 12.18
N GLU A 145 -4.67 -17.20 12.38
CA GLU A 145 -4.69 -16.55 13.70
C GLU A 145 -6.11 -16.35 14.23
N PHE A 146 -7.04 -15.93 13.37
CA PHE A 146 -8.45 -15.78 13.72
C PHE A 146 -9.07 -17.11 14.17
N ILE A 147 -8.82 -18.20 13.42
CA ILE A 147 -9.30 -19.54 13.78
C ILE A 147 -8.73 -19.97 15.14
N ARG A 148 -7.41 -19.80 15.35
CA ARG A 148 -6.75 -20.18 16.62
C ARG A 148 -7.32 -19.40 17.80
N SER A 149 -7.50 -18.09 17.64
CA SER A 149 -8.06 -17.21 18.68
C SER A 149 -9.50 -17.62 19.01
N THR A 150 -10.31 -17.89 17.98
CA THR A 150 -11.68 -18.36 18.14
C THR A 150 -11.73 -19.71 18.86
N GLN A 151 -10.87 -20.67 18.48
CA GLN A 151 -10.79 -21.98 19.15
C GLN A 151 -10.39 -21.84 20.63
N SER A 152 -9.46 -20.94 20.96
CA SER A 152 -9.09 -20.68 22.35
C SER A 152 -10.26 -20.12 23.16
N LEU A 153 -11.02 -19.18 22.60
CA LEU A 153 -12.19 -18.60 23.29
C LEU A 153 -13.28 -19.65 23.51
N LEU A 154 -13.53 -20.49 22.51
CA LEU A 154 -14.49 -21.58 22.62
C LEU A 154 -14.09 -22.59 23.70
N HIS A 155 -12.80 -22.91 23.81
CA HIS A 155 -12.32 -23.81 24.86
C HIS A 155 -12.55 -23.23 26.26
N VAL A 156 -12.29 -21.94 26.47
CA VAL A 156 -12.59 -21.24 27.73
C VAL A 156 -14.09 -21.23 28.01
N SER A 157 -14.91 -21.03 26.97
CA SER A 157 -16.38 -21.09 27.09
C SER A 157 -16.85 -22.47 27.52
N ASP A 158 -16.33 -23.55 26.91
CA ASP A 158 -16.64 -24.93 27.30
C ASP A 158 -16.25 -25.23 28.75
N GLU A 159 -15.09 -24.75 29.20
CA GLU A 159 -14.68 -24.89 30.61
C GLU A 159 -15.64 -24.18 31.57
N LEU A 160 -16.12 -22.99 31.20
CA LEU A 160 -17.09 -22.23 32.00
C LEU A 160 -18.44 -22.94 32.02
N THR A 161 -18.96 -23.37 30.87
CA THR A 161 -20.23 -24.11 30.73
C THR A 161 -20.22 -25.40 31.53
N ASN A 162 -19.10 -26.13 31.53
CA ASN A 162 -18.94 -27.33 32.36
C ASN A 162 -19.00 -27.02 33.87
N ARG A 163 -18.56 -25.83 34.31
CA ARG A 163 -18.70 -25.39 35.71
C ARG A 163 -20.15 -25.00 36.03
N THR A 164 -20.86 -24.35 35.10
CA THR A 164 -22.29 -23.98 35.26
C THR A 164 -23.22 -25.19 35.22
N ALA A 165 -22.85 -26.27 34.52
CA ALA A 165 -23.60 -27.53 34.47
C ALA A 165 -23.78 -28.21 35.85
N HIS A 166 -23.01 -27.81 36.86
CA HIS A 166 -23.22 -28.23 38.24
C HIS A 166 -24.44 -27.55 38.92
N HIS A 167 -24.96 -26.46 38.36
CA HIS A 167 -26.09 -25.68 38.91
C HIS A 167 -27.37 -25.79 38.06
N ASP A 168 -27.29 -25.66 36.73
CA ASP A 168 -28.42 -25.89 35.82
C ASP A 168 -27.95 -26.63 34.56
N LYS A 169 -28.24 -27.94 34.51
CA LYS A 169 -27.81 -28.81 33.42
C LYS A 169 -28.45 -28.47 32.09
N LYS A 170 -29.71 -28.00 32.09
CA LYS A 170 -30.47 -27.83 30.85
C LYS A 170 -29.99 -26.61 30.07
N GLU A 171 -29.74 -25.52 30.78
CA GLU A 171 -29.19 -24.28 30.22
C GLU A 171 -27.76 -24.52 29.70
N ALA A 172 -26.91 -25.19 30.49
CA ALA A 172 -25.54 -25.51 30.08
C ALA A 172 -25.46 -26.37 28.80
N TYR A 173 -26.36 -27.36 28.63
CA TYR A 173 -26.40 -28.15 27.39
C TYR A 173 -26.85 -27.33 26.17
N GLN A 174 -27.78 -26.39 26.34
CA GLN A 174 -28.21 -25.51 25.26
C GLN A 174 -27.10 -24.55 24.84
N GLU A 175 -26.41 -23.94 25.80
CA GLU A 175 -25.27 -23.07 25.55
C GLU A 175 -24.15 -23.82 24.81
N GLN A 176 -23.80 -25.02 25.26
CA GLN A 176 -22.78 -25.86 24.62
C GLN A 176 -23.14 -26.22 23.17
N ALA A 177 -24.42 -26.54 22.90
CA ALA A 177 -24.89 -26.81 21.54
C ALA A 177 -24.77 -25.58 20.63
N THR A 178 -25.15 -24.40 21.12
CA THR A 178 -25.03 -23.13 20.38
C THR A 178 -23.56 -22.77 20.11
N PHE A 179 -22.66 -22.98 21.07
CA PHE A 179 -21.23 -22.74 20.87
C PHE A 179 -20.61 -23.67 19.83
N TYR A 180 -20.97 -24.95 19.87
CA TYR A 180 -20.49 -25.91 18.88
C TYR A 180 -20.98 -25.56 17.46
N GLU A 181 -22.25 -25.17 17.31
CA GLU A 181 -22.80 -24.72 16.03
C GLU A 181 -22.04 -23.49 15.52
N LEU A 182 -21.82 -22.48 16.39
CA LEU A 182 -21.07 -21.28 16.06
C LEU A 182 -19.64 -21.60 15.59
N GLN A 183 -18.96 -22.55 16.26
CA GLN A 183 -17.62 -22.99 15.88
C GLN A 183 -17.58 -23.56 14.47
N GLN A 184 -18.52 -24.45 14.14
CA GLN A 184 -18.60 -25.07 12.81
C GLN A 184 -18.92 -24.03 11.73
N THR A 185 -19.85 -23.13 12.02
CA THR A 185 -20.23 -22.04 11.11
C THR A 185 -19.05 -21.10 10.84
N LEU A 186 -18.32 -20.70 11.88
CA LEU A 186 -17.13 -19.85 11.73
C LEU A 186 -16.04 -20.54 10.92
N ALA A 187 -15.72 -21.79 11.22
CA ALA A 187 -14.73 -22.56 10.47
C ALA A 187 -15.13 -22.70 8.99
N TYR A 188 -16.41 -22.96 8.71
CA TYR A 188 -16.93 -23.03 7.34
C TYR A 188 -16.73 -21.71 6.58
N TYR A 189 -17.12 -20.57 7.17
CA TYR A 189 -17.00 -19.28 6.50
C TYR A 189 -15.54 -18.86 6.27
N VAL A 190 -14.64 -19.10 7.23
CA VAL A 190 -13.22 -18.79 7.07
C VAL A 190 -12.60 -19.62 5.95
N ASN A 191 -12.86 -20.95 5.92
CA ASN A 191 -12.36 -21.81 4.86
C ASN A 191 -12.90 -21.37 3.49
N ARG A 192 -14.20 -21.06 3.40
CA ARG A 192 -14.80 -20.57 2.16
C ARG A 192 -14.22 -19.22 1.69
N GLN A 193 -13.90 -18.32 2.62
CA GLN A 193 -13.23 -17.06 2.31
C GLN A 193 -11.81 -17.29 1.79
N ASN A 194 -11.05 -18.18 2.42
CA ASN A 194 -9.73 -18.60 1.95
C ASN A 194 -9.77 -19.19 0.54
N ASP A 195 -10.68 -20.13 0.28
CA ASP A 195 -10.84 -20.75 -1.03
C ASP A 195 -11.18 -19.71 -2.10
N THR A 196 -12.08 -18.78 -1.78
CA THR A 196 -12.48 -17.71 -2.69
C THR A 196 -11.30 -16.78 -3.00
N LEU A 197 -10.53 -16.38 -1.98
CA LEU A 197 -9.37 -15.52 -2.20
C LEU A 197 -8.29 -16.25 -3.01
N ASN A 198 -8.00 -17.51 -2.67
CA ASN A 198 -7.00 -18.31 -3.37
C ASN A 198 -7.35 -18.45 -4.86
N GLU A 199 -8.61 -18.70 -5.18
CA GLU A 199 -9.04 -18.79 -6.57
C GLU A 199 -8.95 -17.43 -7.29
N LYS A 200 -9.36 -16.33 -6.65
CA LYS A 200 -9.24 -14.99 -7.23
C LYS A 200 -7.79 -14.57 -7.45
N ALA A 201 -6.91 -14.84 -6.48
CA ALA A 201 -5.49 -14.59 -6.57
C ALA A 201 -4.85 -15.43 -7.69
N ARG A 202 -5.21 -16.71 -7.81
CA ARG A 202 -4.74 -17.58 -8.88
C ARG A 202 -5.13 -17.05 -10.26
N ILE A 203 -6.39 -16.65 -10.45
CA ILE A 203 -6.87 -16.08 -11.72
C ILE A 203 -6.12 -14.78 -12.04
N ALA A 204 -5.99 -13.88 -11.05
CA ALA A 204 -5.29 -12.61 -11.22
C ALA A 204 -3.81 -12.82 -11.58
N LYS A 205 -3.14 -13.77 -10.92
CA LYS A 205 -1.76 -14.17 -11.20
C LYS A 205 -1.60 -14.63 -12.64
N ILE A 206 -2.42 -15.59 -13.09
CA ILE A 206 -2.37 -16.12 -14.46
C ILE A 206 -2.55 -14.99 -15.48
N ASN A 207 -3.54 -14.13 -15.29
CA ASN A 207 -3.79 -13.02 -16.22
C ASN A 207 -2.61 -12.03 -16.29
N LYS A 208 -1.94 -11.78 -15.17
CA LYS A 208 -0.76 -10.91 -15.11
C LYS A 208 0.47 -11.58 -15.75
N GLU A 209 0.70 -12.86 -15.49
CA GLU A 209 1.76 -13.65 -16.13
C GLU A 209 1.58 -13.70 -17.66
N ASP A 210 0.34 -13.90 -18.14
CA ASP A 210 0.01 -13.86 -19.58
C ASP A 210 0.26 -12.47 -20.19
N CYS A 211 -0.01 -11.40 -19.44
CA CYS A 211 0.27 -10.03 -19.89
C CYS A 211 1.78 -9.78 -19.95
N LEU A 212 2.51 -10.22 -18.94
CA LEU A 212 3.97 -10.12 -18.85
C LEU A 212 4.64 -10.83 -20.04
N GLU A 213 4.22 -12.06 -20.35
CA GLU A 213 4.73 -12.83 -21.49
C GLU A 213 4.52 -12.10 -22.83
N LYS A 214 3.34 -11.49 -23.04
CA LYS A 214 3.09 -10.66 -24.24
C LYS A 214 4.03 -9.47 -24.32
N LEU A 215 4.28 -8.77 -23.21
CA LEU A 215 5.21 -7.64 -23.18
C LEU A 215 6.66 -8.07 -23.45
N TYR A 216 7.09 -9.23 -22.92
CA TYR A 216 8.39 -9.82 -23.24
C TYR A 216 8.51 -10.08 -24.76
N GLN A 217 7.48 -10.66 -25.37
CA GLN A 217 7.45 -10.93 -26.81
C GLN A 217 7.45 -9.64 -27.65
N GLU A 218 6.71 -8.61 -27.24
CA GLU A 218 6.70 -7.29 -27.91
C GLU A 218 8.07 -6.62 -27.83
N ARG A 219 8.67 -6.60 -26.65
CA ARG A 219 10.01 -6.00 -26.43
C ARG A 219 11.08 -6.69 -27.27
N ASN A 220 11.03 -8.02 -27.37
CA ASN A 220 12.00 -8.81 -28.13
C ASN A 220 11.89 -8.64 -29.65
N LYS A 221 10.76 -8.14 -30.17
CA LYS A 221 10.58 -7.82 -31.59
C LYS A 221 11.23 -6.48 -31.99
N LEU A 222 11.58 -5.63 -31.03
CA LEU A 222 12.18 -4.31 -31.30
C LEU A 222 13.68 -4.45 -31.64
N ALA A 223 14.10 -3.84 -32.75
CA ALA A 223 15.48 -3.90 -33.23
C ALA A 223 16.45 -3.08 -32.37
N TRP A 224 17.56 -3.68 -31.95
CA TRP A 224 18.59 -3.08 -31.09
C TRP A 224 19.41 -2.00 -31.77
#